data_AF-A0A6G1R8H8-F1
#
_entry.id   AF-A0A6G1R8H8-F1
#
_cell.length_a   1.000
_cell.length_b   1.000
_cell.length_c   1.000
_cell.angle_alpha   90.00
_cell.angle_beta   90.00
_cell.angle_gamma   90.00
#
_symmetry.space_group_name_H-M   'P 1'
#
loop_
_entity.id
_entity.type
_entity.pdbx_description
1 polymer ?
#
loop_
_entity_poly.entity_id
_entity_poly.type
_entity_poly.pdbx_seq_one_letter_code
_entity_poly.pdbx_strand_id
1 'polypeptide(L)'
;HINNWLQITFSAKHNNKTKTLDIPVPDRIGVYCDFDGGLLAFYNANSKELLHTFRTKFTQPLLPGFMIWCGGLTVSTGLQVPSAVKTLQKSENGLSGSTSSLNNIA
;
A
#
# COMPACT_ATOMS: atom_id res chain seq x y z
N HIS A 1 -23.91 24.64 -4.51
CA HIS A 1 -23.95 23.70 -3.37
C HIS A 1 -23.41 22.36 -3.85
N ILE A 2 -22.19 21.98 -3.45
CA ILE A 2 -21.60 20.66 -3.73
C ILE A 2 -22.04 19.71 -2.62
N ASN A 3 -22.63 18.58 -2.98
CA ASN A 3 -23.21 17.62 -2.06
C ASN A 3 -22.11 16.91 -1.25
N ASN A 4 -22.14 17.09 0.07
CA ASN A 4 -21.12 16.63 1.02
C ASN A 4 -21.09 15.09 1.24
N TRP A 5 -22.00 14.35 0.62
CA TRP A 5 -22.15 12.89 0.80
C TRP A 5 -21.17 12.04 -0.02
N LEU A 6 -20.42 12.67 -0.94
CA LEU A 6 -19.41 12.02 -1.77
C LEU A 6 -17.98 12.44 -1.41
N GLN A 7 -17.76 13.07 -0.24
CA GLN A 7 -16.40 13.40 0.18
C GLN A 7 -15.61 12.11 0.43
N ILE A 8 -14.80 11.73 -0.55
CA ILE A 8 -13.71 10.79 -0.39
C ILE A 8 -12.75 11.44 0.61
N THR A 9 -12.79 10.99 1.85
CA THR A 9 -11.92 11.52 2.90
C THR A 9 -10.57 10.80 2.82
N PHE A 10 -9.52 11.54 2.46
CA PHE A 10 -8.16 11.03 2.58
C PHE A 10 -7.67 11.24 4.02
N SER A 11 -7.28 10.17 4.71
CA SER A 11 -6.98 10.25 6.14
C SER A 11 -5.85 9.33 6.54
N ALA A 12 -5.03 9.80 7.48
CA ALA A 12 -4.05 9.01 8.20
C ALA A 12 -4.64 8.51 9.53
N LYS A 13 -4.49 7.21 9.82
CA LYS A 13 -5.06 6.59 11.03
C LYS A 13 -4.02 5.78 11.80
N HIS A 14 -3.95 5.98 13.11
CA HIS A 14 -3.12 5.18 14.02
C HIS A 14 -3.65 5.28 15.47
N ASN A 15 -3.65 4.17 16.20
CA ASN A 15 -4.05 4.11 17.62
C ASN A 15 -5.40 4.79 17.92
N ASN A 16 -6.44 4.42 17.14
CA ASN A 16 -7.79 5.00 17.20
C ASN A 16 -7.87 6.53 16.97
N LYS A 17 -6.79 7.16 16.49
CA LYS A 17 -6.76 8.56 16.08
C LYS A 17 -6.80 8.65 14.57
N THR A 18 -7.58 9.60 14.05
CA THR A 18 -7.72 9.88 12.62
C THR A 18 -7.33 11.34 12.36
N LYS A 19 -6.52 11.57 11.34
CA LYS A 19 -6.19 12.90 10.82
C LYS A 19 -6.62 12.97 9.36
N THR A 20 -7.58 13.85 9.06
CA THR A 20 -7.93 14.20 7.69
C THR A 20 -6.75 14.92 7.04
N LEU A 21 -6.42 14.54 5.81
CA LEU A 21 -5.37 15.15 5.02
C LEU A 21 -6.02 16.06 3.99
N ASP A 22 -5.76 17.37 4.09
CA ASP A 22 -6.27 18.38 3.16
C ASP A 22 -5.37 18.47 1.92
N ILE A 23 -5.25 17.35 1.22
CA ILE A 23 -4.45 17.19 0.00
C ILE A 23 -5.23 16.34 -1.00
N PRO A 24 -5.00 16.52 -2.31
CA PRO A 24 -5.59 15.65 -3.32
C PRO A 24 -5.24 14.18 -3.07
N VAL A 25 -6.21 13.29 -3.29
CA VAL A 25 -5.99 11.84 -3.22
C VAL A 25 -5.01 11.44 -4.34
N PRO A 26 -3.84 10.86 -4.03
CA PRO A 26 -2.90 10.42 -5.04
C PRO A 26 -3.33 9.09 -5.68
N ASP A 27 -3.07 8.92 -6.98
CA ASP A 27 -3.31 7.65 -7.68
C ASP A 27 -2.38 6.52 -7.20
N ARG A 28 -1.17 6.88 -6.76
CA ARG A 28 -0.14 5.95 -6.30
C ARG A 28 0.54 6.48 -5.04
N ILE A 29 0.64 5.61 -4.04
CA ILE A 29 1.26 5.92 -2.74
C ILE A 29 2.60 5.20 -2.64
N GLY A 30 3.66 5.96 -2.39
CA GLY A 30 4.96 5.46 -1.98
C GLY A 30 5.03 5.33 -0.46
N VAL A 31 5.63 4.25 0.04
CA VAL A 31 5.79 4.02 1.48
C VAL A 31 7.27 3.82 1.77
N TYR A 32 7.80 4.60 2.71
CA TYR A 32 9.17 4.49 3.22
C TYR A 32 9.13 4.18 4.70
N CYS A 33 9.96 3.23 5.13
CA CYS A 33 10.10 2.85 6.52
C CYS A 33 11.58 2.93 6.93
N ASP A 34 11.86 3.69 7.98
CA ASP A 34 13.07 3.59 8.77
C ASP A 34 12.68 2.92 10.09
N PHE A 35 12.99 1.62 10.19
CA PHE A 35 12.60 0.81 11.34
C PHE A 35 13.33 1.25 12.61
N ASP A 36 14.66 1.40 12.51
CA ASP A 36 15.51 1.75 13.65
C ASP A 36 15.30 3.20 14.08
N GLY A 37 15.10 4.12 13.13
CA GLY A 37 14.78 5.52 13.40
C GLY A 37 13.31 5.77 13.75
N GLY A 38 12.45 4.76 13.68
CA GLY A 38 11.05 4.85 14.08
C GLY A 38 10.20 5.76 13.19
N LEU A 39 10.47 5.79 11.89
CA LEU A 39 9.80 6.64 10.91
C LEU A 39 9.03 5.80 9.88
N LEU A 40 7.77 6.11 9.66
CA LEU A 40 6.99 5.60 8.53
C LEU A 40 6.41 6.79 7.75
N ALA A 41 6.89 6.99 6.52
CA ALA A 41 6.53 8.12 5.68
C ALA A 41 5.79 7.67 4.41
N PHE A 42 4.77 8.43 4.04
CA PHE A 42 3.91 8.21 2.89
C PHE A 42 4.08 9.35 1.90
N TYR A 43 4.21 9.03 0.63
CA TYR A 43 4.49 9.98 -0.45
C TYR A 43 3.51 9.81 -1.61
N ASN A 44 3.28 10.88 -2.35
CA ASN A 44 2.76 10.75 -3.71
C ASN A 44 3.89 10.12 -4.55
N ALA A 45 3.65 8.93 -5.11
CA ALA A 45 4.70 8.21 -5.83
C ALA A 45 5.14 8.90 -7.13
N ASN A 46 4.28 9.74 -7.72
CA ASN A 46 4.57 10.44 -8.97
C ASN A 46 5.28 11.77 -8.71
N SER A 47 4.76 12.62 -7.82
CA SER A 47 5.35 13.93 -7.51
C SER A 47 6.48 13.89 -6.48
N LYS A 48 6.60 12.78 -5.73
CA LYS A 48 7.53 12.60 -4.60
C LYS A 48 7.25 13.52 -3.40
N GLU A 49 6.10 14.17 -3.38
CA GLU A 49 5.69 15.01 -2.25
C GLU A 49 5.32 14.16 -1.04
N LEU A 50 5.71 14.64 0.15
CA LEU A 50 5.37 14.00 1.42
C LEU A 50 3.89 14.22 1.73
N LEU A 51 3.15 13.13 1.92
CA LEU A 51 1.74 13.15 2.30
C LEU A 51 1.57 13.14 3.82
N HIS A 52 2.27 12.21 4.48
CA HIS A 52 2.16 12.03 5.93
C HIS A 52 3.35 11.28 6.51
N THR A 53 3.56 11.42 7.82
CA THR A 53 4.60 10.72 8.57
C THR A 53 4.06 10.29 9.92
N PHE A 54 4.28 9.04 10.27
CA PHE A 54 4.18 8.55 11.64
C PHE A 54 5.58 8.42 12.23
N ARG A 55 5.71 8.85 13.50
CA ARG A 55 6.90 8.63 14.31
C ARG A 55 6.53 7.77 15.50
N THR A 56 7.12 6.60 15.59
CA THR A 56 6.91 5.65 16.69
C THR A 56 8.07 4.67 16.79
N LYS A 57 8.36 4.20 17.99
CA LYS A 57 9.35 3.14 18.19
C LYS A 57 8.71 1.80 17.81
N PHE A 58 9.16 1.21 16.71
CA PHE A 58 8.73 -0.13 16.34
C PHE A 58 9.39 -1.16 17.25
N THR A 59 8.60 -2.08 17.79
CA THR A 59 9.07 -3.14 18.70
C THR A 59 9.07 -4.52 18.05
N GLN A 60 8.44 -4.63 16.87
CA GLN A 60 8.31 -5.86 16.09
C GLN A 60 8.34 -5.52 14.59
N PRO A 61 8.76 -6.46 13.72
CA PRO A 61 8.75 -6.26 12.28
C PRO A 61 7.40 -5.77 11.75
N LEU A 62 7.43 -4.83 10.81
CA LEU A 62 6.23 -4.31 10.19
C LEU A 62 5.82 -5.15 8.98
N LEU A 63 4.53 -5.48 8.91
CA LEU A 63 3.92 -6.14 7.76
C LEU A 63 2.97 -5.18 7.05
N PRO A 64 3.08 -4.99 5.72
CA PRO A 64 2.10 -4.22 4.95
C PRO A 64 0.73 -4.88 5.01
N GLY A 65 -0.31 -4.10 5.34
CA GLY A 65 -1.70 -4.53 5.35
C GLY A 65 -2.55 -3.65 4.45
N PHE A 66 -3.43 -4.26 3.67
CA PHE A 66 -4.32 -3.56 2.73
C PHE A 66 -5.76 -4.01 2.95
N MET A 67 -6.68 -3.05 2.94
CA MET A 67 -8.13 -3.29 3.01
C MET A 67 -8.77 -2.63 1.80
N ILE A 68 -9.45 -3.42 0.97
CA ILE A 68 -10.05 -2.98 -0.29
C ILE A 68 -11.56 -3.12 -0.15
N TRP A 69 -12.29 -2.01 -0.23
CA TRP A 69 -13.74 -2.04 -0.19
C TRP A 69 -14.33 -2.44 -1.56
N CYS A 70 -13.84 -1.85 -2.63
CA CYS A 70 -14.22 -2.14 -4.00
C CYS A 70 -13.02 -1.98 -4.96
N GLY A 71 -13.01 -2.73 -6.06
CA GLY A 71 -11.93 -2.70 -7.06
C GLY A 71 -10.75 -3.61 -6.74
N GLY A 72 -9.55 -3.21 -7.15
CA GLY A 72 -8.31 -3.96 -6.95
C GLY A 72 -7.13 -3.03 -6.65
N LEU A 73 -6.08 -3.60 -6.05
CA LEU A 73 -4.82 -2.91 -5.76
C LEU A 73 -3.68 -3.66 -6.46
N THR A 74 -2.78 -2.93 -7.11
CA THR A 74 -1.50 -3.48 -7.57
C THR A 74 -0.39 -3.04 -6.63
N VAL A 75 0.40 -4.00 -6.17
CA VAL A 75 1.56 -3.74 -5.32
C VAL A 75 2.82 -3.93 -6.15
N SER A 76 3.63 -2.88 -6.25
CA SER A 76 4.97 -2.93 -6.83
C SER A 76 5.98 -2.77 -5.70
N THR A 77 6.80 -3.78 -5.44
CA THR A 77 7.92 -3.70 -4.50
C THR A 77 9.24 -3.91 -5.25
N GLY A 78 10.30 -3.26 -4.78
CA GLY A 78 11.68 -3.57 -5.22
C GLY A 78 12.28 -4.79 -4.52
N LEU A 79 11.51 -5.46 -3.66
CA LEU A 79 11.94 -6.67 -2.96
C LEU A 79 11.83 -7.85 -3.91
N GLN A 80 12.92 -8.58 -4.11
CA GLN A 80 12.85 -9.87 -4.79
C GLN A 80 11.87 -10.76 -4.01
N VAL A 81 10.85 -11.30 -4.70
CA VAL A 81 9.92 -12.25 -4.10
C VAL A 81 10.74 -13.42 -3.56
N PRO A 82 10.71 -13.70 -2.24
CA PRO A 82 11.42 -14.84 -1.69
C PRO A 82 10.94 -16.11 -2.40
N SER A 83 11.87 -16.98 -2.80
CA SER A 83 11.57 -18.22 -3.53
C SER A 83 10.51 -19.08 -2.84
N ALA A 84 10.37 -18.95 -1.52
CA ALA A 84 9.33 -19.59 -0.70
C ALA A 84 7.88 -19.26 -1.16
N VAL A 85 7.64 -18.08 -1.73
CA VAL A 85 6.30 -17.68 -2.23
C VAL A 85 5.99 -18.33 -3.58
N LYS A 86 7.00 -18.68 -4.39
CA LYS A 86 6.81 -19.38 -5.68
C LYS A 86 6.28 -20.81 -5.48
N THR A 87 6.58 -21.43 -4.34
CA THR A 87 6.14 -22.79 -4.01
C THR A 87 4.62 -22.90 -3.89
N LEU A 88 3.91 -21.80 -3.57
CA LEU A 88 2.44 -21.78 -3.44
C LEU A 88 1.70 -21.76 -4.79
N GLN A 89 2.39 -21.51 -5.91
CA GLN A 89 1.76 -21.53 -7.23
C GLN A 89 1.76 -22.93 -7.88
N LYS A 90 2.49 -23.90 -7.31
CA LYS A 90 2.52 -25.27 -7.84
C LYS A 90 1.45 -26.15 -7.19
N SER A 91 0.20 -25.91 -7.55
CA SER A 91 -0.87 -26.91 -7.50
C SER A 91 -1.91 -26.59 -8.56
N GLU A 92 -1.57 -26.80 -9.83
CA GLU A 92 -2.57 -26.96 -10.88
C GLU A 92 -3.05 -28.41 -10.87
N ASN A 93 -4.32 -28.60 -10.58
CA ASN A 93 -5.14 -29.63 -11.22
C ASN A 93 -6.60 -29.17 -11.18
N GLY A 94 -7.00 -28.42 -12.21
CA GLY A 94 -8.39 -28.26 -12.63
C GLY A 94 -9.09 -26.96 -12.20
N LEU A 95 -9.51 -26.18 -13.21
CA LEU A 95 -10.52 -25.11 -13.21
C LEU A 95 -10.02 -23.65 -12.99
N SER A 96 -9.80 -22.99 -14.14
CA SER A 96 -10.12 -21.60 -14.49
C SER A 96 -10.04 -20.53 -13.39
N GLY A 97 -8.94 -19.77 -13.38
CA GLY A 97 -8.85 -18.47 -12.71
C GLY A 97 -7.75 -17.62 -13.33
N SER A 98 -8.11 -16.41 -13.77
CA SER A 98 -7.35 -15.46 -14.57
C SER A 98 -5.83 -15.40 -14.31
N THR A 99 -5.03 -15.67 -15.33
CA THR A 99 -3.60 -15.45 -15.34
C THR A 99 -3.31 -13.97 -15.62
N SER A 100 -2.93 -13.20 -14.60
CA SER A 100 -2.22 -11.94 -14.81
C SER A 100 -0.77 -12.26 -15.18
N SER A 101 -0.51 -12.42 -16.49
CA SER A 101 0.80 -12.66 -17.05
C SER A 101 1.77 -11.53 -16.70
N LEU A 102 2.80 -11.83 -15.89
CA LEU A 102 3.95 -10.95 -15.68
C LEU A 102 4.94 -11.17 -16.83
N ASN A 103 4.82 -10.36 -17.88
CA ASN A 103 5.89 -10.25 -18.87
C ASN A 103 7.01 -9.38 -18.29
N ASN A 104 8.09 -10.02 -17.85
CA ASN A 104 9.37 -9.34 -17.66
C ASN A 104 9.98 -9.12 -19.05
N ILE A 105 10.04 -7.88 -19.50
CA ILE A 105 10.92 -7.48 -20.60
C ILE A 105 12.14 -6.83 -19.96
N ALA A 106 13.32 -7.36 -20.31
CA ALA A 106 14.64 -6.87 -19.96
C ALA A 106 14.98 -5.57 -20.69
#